data_AF-A0A2J6IGF8-F1
#
_entry.id   AF-A0A2J6IGF8-F1
#
_cell.length_a   1.000
_cell.length_b   1.000
_cell.length_c   1.000
_cell.angle_alpha   90.00
_cell.angle_beta   90.00
_cell.angle_gamma   90.00
#
_symmetry.space_group_name_H-M   'P 1'
#
loop_
_entity.id
_entity.type
_entity.pdbx_description
1 polymer ?
#
loop_
_entity_poly.entity_id
_entity_poly.type
_entity_poly.pdbx_seq_one_letter_code
_entity_poly.pdbx_strand_id
1 'polypeptide(L)'
;MKLKLTTILLVFSVAISGFSQSMPFESKSIQEKYGENGKKNILSGPINHDNNRDMDDVWLHWDSGNNENGIGTNDGSTFTVAAHWEVGDLSAYNGDKISKVRVLIFEEGYSSIVLKIWTGANASNLVYQKQLTGINVGTWKETILSNDILINSNQELWVGYTVFNPIAGQFPAGADEGPANRGRGDMISFDESTWFSLADANPDLDYNWNIQFLATGNTTPVTADFSASQTSITAGESVTFTNLSSGADSYTWAFEGGSPSISSQQNPTVTYNNEGTFNVSLTAKSGTNEDVELKTDYITVGSSGGP
;
A
#
# COMPACT_ATOMS: atom_id res chain seq x y z
N MET A 1 27.94 -43.00 5.98
CA MET A 1 27.21 -42.80 7.26
C MET A 1 25.93 -42.04 6.90
N LYS A 2 24.77 -42.71 6.92
CA LYS A 2 23.48 -42.09 6.56
C LYS A 2 23.15 -41.03 7.61
N LEU A 3 23.18 -39.75 7.27
CA LEU A 3 22.58 -38.72 8.13
C LEU A 3 21.07 -38.95 8.12
N LYS A 4 20.49 -39.10 9.31
CA LYS A 4 19.04 -39.12 9.51
C LYS A 4 18.51 -37.72 9.20
N LEU A 5 17.67 -37.61 8.17
CA LEU A 5 16.80 -36.46 7.95
C LEU A 5 15.85 -36.34 9.14
N THR A 6 15.70 -35.13 9.66
CA THR A 6 14.71 -34.83 10.71
C THR A 6 13.75 -33.81 10.13
N THR A 7 12.58 -34.25 9.68
CA THR A 7 11.40 -33.40 9.59
C THR A 7 11.15 -32.85 10.99
N ILE A 8 11.22 -31.54 11.17
CA ILE A 8 10.95 -30.91 12.46
C ILE A 8 9.43 -30.87 12.65
N LEU A 9 8.90 -31.90 13.30
CA LEU A 9 7.49 -31.99 13.69
C LEU A 9 7.32 -31.25 15.04
N LEU A 10 6.94 -29.97 15.01
CA LEU A 10 6.67 -29.17 16.21
C LEU A 10 5.16 -28.98 16.36
N VAL A 11 4.53 -29.75 17.25
CA VAL A 11 3.13 -29.55 17.65
C VAL A 11 3.13 -28.65 18.88
N PHE A 12 2.73 -27.38 18.76
CA PHE A 12 2.67 -26.46 19.91
C PHE A 12 1.30 -25.81 20.05
N SER A 13 0.75 -25.93 21.26
CA SER A 13 -0.41 -25.19 21.73
C SER A 13 0.07 -23.86 22.33
N VAL A 14 -0.34 -22.74 21.75
CA VAL A 14 -0.19 -21.42 22.36
C VAL A 14 -1.52 -21.07 23.04
N ALA A 15 -1.46 -20.69 24.32
CA ALA A 15 -2.62 -20.17 25.03
C ALA A 15 -2.76 -18.68 24.71
N ILE A 16 -3.50 -18.36 23.65
CA ILE A 16 -4.09 -17.03 23.48
C ILE A 16 -5.40 -17.06 24.25
N SER A 17 -5.68 -16.04 25.08
CA SER A 17 -6.90 -15.97 25.87
C SER A 17 -8.14 -16.08 24.97
N GLY A 18 -8.70 -17.28 24.87
CA GLY A 18 -9.89 -17.59 24.06
C GLY A 18 -9.75 -18.77 23.09
N PHE A 19 -8.55 -19.22 22.72
CA PHE A 19 -8.37 -20.35 21.80
C PHE A 19 -7.15 -21.20 22.20
N SER A 20 -7.38 -22.45 22.63
CA SER A 20 -6.34 -23.48 22.76
C SER A 20 -6.43 -24.42 21.55
N GLN A 21 -5.85 -24.04 20.42
CA GLN A 21 -5.55 -25.02 19.38
C GLN A 21 -4.06 -24.95 19.04
N SER A 22 -3.46 -26.11 18.80
CA SER A 22 -2.15 -26.20 18.17
C SER A 22 -2.23 -25.53 16.81
N MET A 23 -1.31 -24.64 16.50
CA MET A 23 -1.33 -24.03 15.17
C MET A 23 -0.88 -25.05 14.13
N PRO A 24 -1.69 -25.30 13.10
CA PRO A 24 -1.51 -26.44 12.21
C PRO A 24 -0.47 -26.17 11.12
N PHE A 25 0.58 -25.39 11.38
CA PHE A 25 1.52 -24.93 10.36
C PHE A 25 2.85 -25.65 10.43
N GLU A 26 3.44 -25.86 9.25
CA GLU A 26 4.82 -26.32 9.07
C GLU A 26 5.45 -25.57 7.88
N SER A 27 6.78 -25.56 7.84
CA SER A 27 7.56 -24.95 6.74
C SER A 27 8.51 -25.95 6.12
N LYS A 28 8.91 -25.68 4.87
CA LYS A 28 9.93 -26.42 4.13
C LYS A 28 10.85 -25.47 3.39
N SER A 29 12.15 -25.63 3.57
CA SER A 29 13.12 -24.72 2.96
C SER A 29 13.40 -25.06 1.49
N ILE A 30 13.80 -24.05 0.70
CA ILE A 30 14.35 -24.24 -0.65
C ILE A 30 15.55 -25.16 -0.58
N GLN A 31 16.42 -25.04 0.44
CA GLN A 31 17.62 -25.88 0.56
C GLN A 31 17.27 -27.37 0.66
N GLU A 32 16.24 -27.71 1.45
CA GLU A 32 15.72 -29.08 1.56
C GLU A 32 15.11 -29.60 0.23
N LYS A 33 14.63 -28.69 -0.63
CA LYS A 33 13.97 -29.04 -1.88
C LYS A 33 14.92 -29.03 -3.10
N TYR A 34 15.94 -28.17 -3.12
CA TYR A 34 16.71 -27.82 -4.32
C TYR A 34 18.24 -27.60 -4.14
N GLY A 35 18.80 -27.57 -2.92
CA GLY A 35 20.25 -27.35 -2.67
C GLY A 35 20.71 -25.87 -2.62
N GLU A 36 21.83 -25.58 -1.93
CA GLU A 36 22.25 -24.25 -1.41
C GLU A 36 22.57 -23.13 -2.44
N ASN A 37 22.19 -21.87 -2.12
CA ASN A 37 23.05 -20.67 -2.19
C ASN A 37 22.40 -19.38 -1.58
N GLY A 38 23.06 -18.80 -0.55
CA GLY A 38 23.37 -17.35 -0.45
C GLY A 38 22.33 -16.28 -0.05
N LYS A 39 22.23 -16.02 1.27
CA LYS A 39 21.45 -14.98 2.00
C LYS A 39 21.73 -13.50 1.66
N LYS A 40 20.75 -12.59 1.89
CA LYS A 40 21.03 -11.18 2.29
C LYS A 40 19.83 -10.31 2.75
N ASN A 41 20.12 -9.63 3.87
CA ASN A 41 19.76 -8.27 4.36
C ASN A 41 18.37 -7.98 4.96
N ILE A 42 18.41 -7.72 6.27
CA ILE A 42 17.33 -7.19 7.12
C ILE A 42 17.09 -5.72 6.75
N LEU A 43 15.97 -5.44 6.10
CA LEU A 43 15.44 -4.09 5.91
C LEU A 43 14.10 -3.99 6.63
N SER A 44 13.98 -2.99 7.50
CA SER A 44 12.72 -2.64 8.17
C SER A 44 11.95 -1.65 7.28
N GLY A 45 10.72 -1.97 6.91
CA GLY A 45 9.90 -1.12 6.03
C GLY A 45 9.56 -1.81 4.70
N PRO A 46 8.56 -1.30 3.96
CA PRO A 46 8.27 -1.81 2.63
C PRO A 46 9.47 -1.49 1.73
N ILE A 47 9.99 -2.51 1.08
CA ILE A 47 11.19 -2.42 0.25
C ILE A 47 10.76 -1.96 -1.14
N ASN A 48 11.43 -0.93 -1.64
CA ASN A 48 11.38 -0.52 -3.05
C ASN A 48 12.68 -0.98 -3.72
N HIS A 49 12.60 -1.85 -4.71
CA HIS A 49 13.77 -2.27 -5.48
C HIS A 49 14.03 -1.40 -6.73
N ASP A 50 13.07 -0.56 -7.14
CA ASP A 50 13.23 0.38 -8.26
C ASP A 50 13.49 1.79 -7.72
N ASN A 51 14.78 2.12 -7.57
CA ASN A 51 15.26 3.36 -6.93
C ASN A 51 15.06 4.63 -7.77
N ASN A 52 14.16 4.63 -8.77
CA ASN A 52 13.88 5.80 -9.60
C ASN A 52 12.49 6.36 -9.27
N ARG A 53 12.42 7.30 -8.32
CA ARG A 53 11.14 7.94 -7.95
C ARG A 53 10.72 9.07 -8.92
N ASP A 54 11.41 9.20 -10.04
CA ASP A 54 11.02 10.11 -11.12
C ASP A 54 9.97 9.40 -11.99
N MET A 55 8.72 9.33 -11.50
CA MET A 55 7.53 8.84 -12.21
C MET A 55 7.44 7.35 -12.57
N ASP A 56 8.36 6.49 -12.12
CA ASP A 56 8.36 5.08 -12.50
C ASP A 56 7.55 4.17 -11.54
N ASP A 57 6.95 3.12 -12.10
CA ASP A 57 6.20 2.10 -11.39
C ASP A 57 7.08 1.40 -10.31
N VAL A 58 6.57 1.26 -9.08
CA VAL A 58 7.31 0.72 -7.94
C VAL A 58 6.66 -0.56 -7.42
N TRP A 59 7.46 -1.62 -7.25
CA TRP A 59 7.03 -2.81 -6.51
C TRP A 59 7.15 -2.57 -5.01
N LEU A 60 6.02 -2.63 -4.31
CA LEU A 60 5.93 -2.58 -2.86
C LEU A 60 5.82 -3.99 -2.30
N HIS A 61 6.67 -4.30 -1.32
CA HIS A 61 6.75 -5.61 -0.68
C HIS A 61 7.45 -5.56 0.67
N TRP A 62 7.27 -6.60 1.49
CA TRP A 62 7.99 -6.78 2.76
C TRP A 62 9.04 -7.90 2.68
N ASP A 63 8.97 -8.73 1.64
CA ASP A 63 9.90 -9.84 1.43
C ASP A 63 11.22 -9.37 0.80
N SER A 64 12.25 -10.21 0.86
CA SER A 64 13.58 -9.90 0.28
C SER A 64 13.64 -9.93 -1.26
N GLY A 65 12.53 -10.23 -1.96
CA GLY A 65 12.47 -10.45 -3.40
C GLY A 65 12.88 -11.85 -3.83
N ASN A 66 13.43 -12.64 -2.90
CA ASN A 66 13.77 -14.05 -3.10
C ASN A 66 12.84 -14.92 -2.26
N ASN A 67 12.35 -16.00 -2.85
CA ASN A 67 11.71 -17.05 -2.08
C ASN A 67 12.80 -17.94 -1.50
N GLU A 68 12.61 -18.39 -0.26
CA GLU A 68 13.54 -19.27 0.45
C GLU A 68 12.82 -20.41 1.19
N ASN A 69 11.51 -20.29 1.40
CA ASN A 69 10.69 -21.27 2.10
C ASN A 69 9.33 -21.44 1.43
N GLY A 70 8.65 -22.53 1.80
CA GLY A 70 7.23 -22.70 1.62
C GLY A 70 6.57 -23.02 2.96
N ILE A 71 5.33 -22.56 3.15
CA ILE A 71 4.53 -22.83 4.34
C ILE A 71 3.19 -23.42 3.92
N GLY A 72 2.66 -24.31 4.75
CA GLY A 72 1.33 -24.86 4.59
C GLY A 72 0.80 -25.43 5.89
N THR A 73 -0.23 -26.27 5.77
CA THR A 73 -0.97 -26.79 6.91
C THR A 73 -0.86 -28.30 7.04
N ASN A 74 -0.76 -28.80 8.27
CA ASN A 74 -0.57 -30.21 8.58
C ASN A 74 -1.84 -31.04 8.36
N ASP A 75 -3.00 -30.40 8.39
CA ASP A 75 -4.32 -31.02 8.27
C ASP A 75 -4.99 -30.76 6.91
N GLY A 76 -4.35 -29.96 6.04
CA GLY A 76 -4.90 -29.56 4.75
C GLY A 76 -5.99 -28.47 4.85
N SER A 77 -6.06 -27.76 5.97
CA SER A 77 -7.00 -26.65 6.14
C SER A 77 -6.75 -25.52 5.14
N THR A 78 -7.84 -24.92 4.65
CA THR A 78 -7.76 -23.70 3.82
C THR A 78 -7.24 -22.55 4.69
N PHE A 79 -6.32 -21.76 4.14
CA PHE A 79 -5.76 -20.61 4.82
C PHE A 79 -5.53 -19.45 3.84
N THR A 80 -5.46 -18.24 4.37
CA THR A 80 -5.23 -17.00 3.63
C THR A 80 -4.01 -16.30 4.19
N VAL A 81 -3.11 -15.88 3.31
CA VAL A 81 -1.90 -15.14 3.67
C VAL A 81 -1.98 -13.73 3.09
N ALA A 82 -1.38 -12.75 3.76
CA ALA A 82 -1.33 -11.38 3.27
C ALA A 82 -0.06 -10.65 3.71
N ALA A 83 0.40 -9.77 2.83
CA ALA A 83 1.22 -8.62 3.18
C ALA A 83 0.30 -7.45 3.53
N HIS A 84 0.60 -6.77 4.63
CA HIS A 84 -0.19 -5.68 5.21
C HIS A 84 0.63 -4.39 5.26
N TRP A 85 0.01 -3.28 4.86
CA TRP A 85 0.54 -1.93 4.98
C TRP A 85 -0.41 -1.09 5.84
N GLU A 86 0.13 -0.47 6.89
CA GLU A 86 -0.62 0.50 7.68
C GLU A 86 -0.72 1.85 6.95
N VAL A 87 -1.61 2.72 7.44
CA VAL A 87 -1.84 4.10 7.00
C VAL A 87 -0.52 4.85 6.73
N GLY A 88 0.45 4.74 7.66
CA GLY A 88 1.75 5.43 7.55
C GLY A 88 2.67 4.86 6.46
N ASP A 89 2.54 3.57 6.13
CA ASP A 89 3.41 2.91 5.16
C ASP A 89 3.09 3.33 3.71
N LEU A 90 1.90 3.90 3.48
CA LEU A 90 1.35 4.24 2.16
C LEU A 90 1.36 5.73 1.85
N SER A 91 1.83 6.59 2.76
CA SER A 91 1.71 8.05 2.61
C SER A 91 2.37 8.58 1.33
N ALA A 92 3.46 7.94 0.89
CA ALA A 92 4.20 8.28 -0.31
C ALA A 92 3.50 7.90 -1.63
N TYR A 93 2.47 7.04 -1.56
CA TYR A 93 1.81 6.40 -2.68
C TYR A 93 0.30 6.74 -2.73
N ASN A 94 -0.14 7.72 -1.94
CA ASN A 94 -1.55 8.11 -1.92
C ASN A 94 -2.00 8.57 -3.30
N GLY A 95 -3.08 7.98 -3.81
CA GLY A 95 -3.62 8.25 -5.15
C GLY A 95 -3.02 7.40 -6.26
N ASP A 96 -1.90 6.71 -6.02
CA ASP A 96 -1.33 5.77 -7.01
C ASP A 96 -2.26 4.57 -7.21
N LYS A 97 -2.05 3.87 -8.32
CA LYS A 97 -2.84 2.70 -8.70
C LYS A 97 -2.07 1.43 -8.41
N ILE A 98 -2.75 0.43 -7.87
CA ILE A 98 -2.29 -0.95 -7.93
C ILE A 98 -2.69 -1.50 -9.30
N SER A 99 -1.71 -1.76 -10.16
CA SER A 99 -1.95 -2.27 -11.53
C SER A 99 -1.59 -3.75 -11.70
N LYS A 100 -0.62 -4.22 -10.91
CA LYS A 100 -0.17 -5.62 -10.90
C LYS A 100 0.03 -6.11 -9.48
N VAL A 101 -0.18 -7.40 -9.29
CA VAL A 101 0.27 -8.13 -8.11
C VAL A 101 1.07 -9.33 -8.57
N ARG A 102 2.14 -9.65 -7.86
CA ARG A 102 2.86 -10.92 -8.02
C ARG A 102 2.95 -11.65 -6.70
N VAL A 103 2.75 -12.95 -6.77
CA VAL A 103 2.87 -13.86 -5.64
C VAL A 103 3.72 -15.04 -6.04
N LEU A 104 4.42 -15.66 -5.10
CA LEU A 104 5.13 -16.90 -5.36
C LEU A 104 4.43 -18.06 -4.65
N ILE A 105 4.06 -19.07 -5.45
CA ILE A 105 3.48 -20.31 -4.96
C ILE A 105 4.58 -21.35 -4.97
N PHE A 106 4.96 -21.85 -3.80
CA PHE A 106 6.19 -22.61 -3.61
C PHE A 106 6.12 -24.03 -4.17
N GLU A 107 5.00 -24.72 -3.96
CA GLU A 107 4.77 -26.06 -4.50
C GLU A 107 3.29 -26.32 -4.78
N GLU A 108 3.02 -27.42 -5.50
CA GLU A 108 1.68 -27.81 -5.92
C GLU A 108 0.86 -28.41 -4.76
N GLY A 109 -0.34 -28.91 -5.12
CA GLY A 109 -1.29 -29.65 -4.28
C GLY A 109 -2.13 -28.77 -3.37
N TYR A 110 -2.88 -27.94 -4.06
CA TYR A 110 -4.01 -27.15 -3.61
C TYR A 110 -5.11 -27.29 -4.67
N SER A 111 -6.38 -27.07 -4.30
CA SER A 111 -7.46 -27.07 -5.29
C SER A 111 -7.49 -25.79 -6.12
N SER A 112 -7.18 -24.65 -5.50
CA SER A 112 -7.08 -23.36 -6.19
C SER A 112 -6.32 -22.34 -5.34
N ILE A 113 -5.78 -21.33 -6.01
CA ILE A 113 -5.25 -20.11 -5.40
C ILE A 113 -6.14 -18.94 -5.84
N VAL A 114 -6.62 -18.14 -4.89
CA VAL A 114 -7.39 -16.93 -5.18
C VAL A 114 -6.63 -15.72 -4.65
N LEU A 115 -6.09 -14.91 -5.56
CA LEU A 115 -5.52 -13.60 -5.24
C LEU A 115 -6.62 -12.68 -4.71
N LYS A 116 -6.32 -11.89 -3.68
CA LYS A 116 -7.24 -10.99 -3.01
C LYS A 116 -6.54 -9.69 -2.58
N ILE A 117 -7.30 -8.60 -2.56
CA ILE A 117 -6.86 -7.31 -2.03
C ILE A 117 -7.98 -6.78 -1.14
N TRP A 118 -7.62 -6.32 0.05
CA TRP A 118 -8.52 -5.72 1.01
C TRP A 118 -8.05 -4.33 1.42
N THR A 119 -9.00 -3.52 1.87
CA THR A 119 -8.73 -2.25 2.54
C THR A 119 -9.39 -2.20 3.91
N GLY A 120 -9.00 -1.19 4.70
CA GLY A 120 -9.59 -0.94 6.01
C GLY A 120 -9.06 -1.86 7.10
N ALA A 121 -9.36 -1.49 8.34
CA ALA A 121 -8.83 -2.16 9.54
C ALA A 121 -9.04 -3.68 9.47
N ASN A 122 -7.97 -4.45 9.71
CA ASN A 122 -7.97 -5.92 9.73
C ASN A 122 -8.56 -6.55 8.47
N ALA A 123 -8.23 -6.01 7.30
CA ALA A 123 -8.72 -6.48 6.00
C ALA A 123 -10.27 -6.53 5.89
N SER A 124 -10.98 -5.62 6.57
CA SER A 124 -12.45 -5.65 6.68
C SER A 124 -13.22 -5.44 5.36
N ASN A 125 -12.59 -4.89 4.32
CA ASN A 125 -13.24 -4.61 3.04
C ASN A 125 -12.51 -5.28 1.86
N LEU A 126 -13.06 -6.36 1.32
CA LEU A 126 -12.53 -7.01 0.12
C LEU A 126 -12.84 -6.17 -1.13
N VAL A 127 -11.79 -5.64 -1.77
CA VAL A 127 -11.91 -4.76 -2.96
C VAL A 127 -11.55 -5.46 -4.27
N TYR A 128 -10.85 -6.59 -4.21
CA TYR A 128 -10.48 -7.36 -5.39
C TYR A 128 -10.33 -8.84 -5.07
N GLN A 129 -10.73 -9.69 -6.01
CA GLN A 129 -10.37 -11.10 -6.00
C GLN A 129 -10.25 -11.68 -7.41
N LYS A 130 -9.35 -12.65 -7.60
CA LYS A 130 -9.17 -13.37 -8.85
C LYS A 130 -8.58 -14.75 -8.62
N GLN A 131 -9.25 -15.78 -9.12
CA GLN A 131 -8.66 -17.12 -9.16
C GLN A 131 -7.46 -17.12 -10.12
N LEU A 132 -6.30 -17.53 -9.62
CA LEU A 132 -5.09 -17.64 -10.41
C LEU A 132 -5.09 -18.93 -11.22
N THR A 133 -4.66 -18.84 -12.48
CA THR A 133 -4.53 -19.97 -13.40
C THR A 133 -3.13 -19.98 -14.03
N GLY A 134 -2.65 -21.13 -14.51
CA GLY A 134 -1.33 -21.26 -15.11
C GLY A 134 -0.21 -20.82 -14.16
N ILE A 135 -0.22 -21.38 -12.95
CA ILE A 135 0.82 -21.16 -11.94
C ILE A 135 1.97 -22.11 -12.24
N ASN A 136 3.18 -21.57 -12.38
CA ASN A 136 4.39 -22.37 -12.42
C ASN A 136 5.05 -22.26 -11.04
N VAL A 137 4.95 -23.31 -10.23
CA VAL A 137 5.39 -23.27 -8.83
C VAL A 137 6.89 -23.03 -8.72
N GLY A 138 7.31 -22.35 -7.64
CA GLY A 138 8.69 -21.90 -7.45
C GLY A 138 9.08 -20.69 -8.29
N THR A 139 8.15 -20.09 -9.04
CA THR A 139 8.37 -18.85 -9.81
C THR A 139 7.29 -17.81 -9.51
N TRP A 140 7.62 -16.53 -9.72
CA TRP A 140 6.68 -15.43 -9.55
C TRP A 140 5.49 -15.54 -10.51
N LYS A 141 4.28 -15.54 -9.95
CA LYS A 141 3.02 -15.44 -10.70
C LYS A 141 2.55 -14.00 -10.72
N GLU A 142 2.88 -13.28 -11.78
CA GLU A 142 2.37 -11.92 -11.99
C GLU A 142 0.94 -11.93 -12.54
N THR A 143 0.12 -11.01 -12.03
CA THR A 143 -1.29 -10.85 -12.39
C THR A 143 -1.59 -9.37 -12.57
N ILE A 144 -2.00 -9.00 -13.79
CA ILE A 144 -2.59 -7.68 -14.06
C ILE A 144 -4.02 -7.66 -13.49
N LEU A 145 -4.34 -6.61 -12.73
CA LEU A 145 -5.67 -6.41 -12.18
C LEU A 145 -6.66 -6.08 -13.31
N SER A 146 -7.91 -6.52 -13.19
CA SER A 146 -8.95 -6.23 -14.19
C SER A 146 -9.42 -4.78 -14.15
N ASN A 147 -9.13 -4.10 -13.04
CA ASN A 147 -9.49 -2.73 -12.76
C ASN A 147 -8.49 -2.20 -11.72
N ASP A 148 -8.02 -0.97 -11.93
CA ASP A 148 -7.07 -0.33 -11.04
C ASP A 148 -7.69 -0.10 -9.65
N ILE A 149 -6.88 -0.29 -8.60
CA ILE A 149 -7.28 0.03 -7.23
C ILE A 149 -6.47 1.24 -6.79
N LEU A 150 -7.12 2.31 -6.36
CA LEU A 150 -6.42 3.47 -5.84
C LEU A 150 -5.91 3.19 -4.43
N ILE A 151 -4.64 3.51 -4.19
CA ILE A 151 -4.03 3.50 -2.87
C ILE A 151 -4.56 4.71 -2.10
N ASN A 152 -5.19 4.47 -0.96
CA ASN A 152 -5.65 5.51 -0.05
C ASN A 152 -4.87 5.39 1.25
N SER A 153 -3.98 6.33 1.48
CA SER A 153 -3.11 6.37 2.66
C SER A 153 -3.85 6.60 3.98
N ASN A 154 -5.16 6.87 3.97
CA ASN A 154 -5.97 7.01 5.18
C ASN A 154 -6.56 5.68 5.70
N GLN A 155 -6.28 4.56 5.05
CA GLN A 155 -6.72 3.24 5.47
C GLN A 155 -5.62 2.20 5.23
N GLU A 156 -5.73 1.07 5.93
CA GLU A 156 -4.86 -0.08 5.68
C GLU A 156 -5.08 -0.66 4.28
N LEU A 157 -4.02 -1.26 3.74
CA LEU A 157 -4.04 -2.05 2.51
C LEU A 157 -3.47 -3.43 2.80
N TRP A 158 -4.16 -4.45 2.30
CA TRP A 158 -3.77 -5.85 2.45
C TRP A 158 -3.76 -6.50 1.06
N VAL A 159 -2.65 -7.13 0.69
CA VAL A 159 -2.51 -7.88 -0.56
C VAL A 159 -2.17 -9.31 -0.20
N GLY A 160 -2.94 -10.26 -0.71
CA GLY A 160 -2.85 -11.63 -0.23
C GLY A 160 -3.47 -12.65 -1.17
N TYR A 161 -3.48 -13.90 -0.75
CA TYR A 161 -4.18 -14.95 -1.47
C TYR A 161 -4.67 -16.05 -0.52
N THR A 162 -5.77 -16.68 -0.91
CA THR A 162 -6.29 -17.87 -0.25
C THR A 162 -5.76 -19.12 -0.95
N VAL A 163 -5.26 -20.06 -0.16
CA VAL A 163 -4.93 -21.43 -0.58
C VAL A 163 -6.08 -22.35 -0.22
N PHE A 164 -6.84 -22.81 -1.22
CA PHE A 164 -7.96 -23.70 -0.98
C PHE A 164 -7.54 -25.16 -0.94
N ASN A 165 -7.98 -25.86 0.10
CA ASN A 165 -7.81 -27.30 0.31
C ASN A 165 -6.39 -27.79 -0.04
N PRO A 166 -5.34 -27.23 0.60
CA PRO A 166 -4.00 -27.77 0.43
C PRO A 166 -3.97 -29.23 0.87
N ILE A 167 -3.14 -30.04 0.22
CA ILE A 167 -2.86 -31.39 0.69
C ILE A 167 -2.10 -31.27 2.02
N ALA A 168 -2.54 -32.03 3.02
CA ALA A 168 -1.89 -32.11 4.32
C ALA A 168 -0.36 -32.34 4.20
N GLY A 169 0.43 -31.49 4.83
CA GLY A 169 1.90 -31.57 4.81
C GLY A 169 2.56 -31.09 3.51
N GLN A 170 1.82 -30.37 2.65
CA GLN A 170 2.40 -29.60 1.55
C GLN A 170 2.44 -28.11 1.88
N PHE A 171 3.35 -27.41 1.21
CA PHE A 171 3.83 -26.09 1.60
C PHE A 171 3.62 -25.03 0.52
N PRO A 172 2.38 -24.79 0.04
CA PRO A 172 2.17 -24.02 -1.18
C PRO A 172 2.45 -22.53 -1.05
N ALA A 173 2.43 -21.93 0.15
CA ALA A 173 2.61 -20.49 0.31
C ALA A 173 4.09 -20.13 0.35
N GLY A 174 4.58 -19.37 -0.64
CA GLY A 174 5.98 -18.93 -0.70
C GLY A 174 6.32 -17.87 0.34
N ALA A 175 7.48 -18.03 0.97
CA ALA A 175 8.01 -17.11 1.96
C ALA A 175 9.53 -16.91 1.80
N ASP A 176 10.04 -15.78 2.27
CA ASP A 176 11.45 -15.43 2.19
C ASP A 176 12.32 -16.07 3.30
N GLU A 177 13.56 -15.60 3.46
CA GLU A 177 14.48 -16.07 4.51
C GLU A 177 14.20 -15.47 5.89
N GLY A 178 13.33 -14.46 5.98
CA GLY A 178 13.15 -13.67 7.18
C GLY A 178 14.29 -12.68 7.46
N PRO A 179 14.26 -12.00 8.62
CA PRO A 179 13.22 -12.09 9.65
C PRO A 179 11.89 -11.48 9.19
N ALA A 180 10.79 -11.85 9.84
CA ALA A 180 9.50 -11.29 9.54
C ALA A 180 9.43 -9.80 9.94
N ASN A 181 8.86 -8.99 9.05
CA ASN A 181 8.23 -7.74 9.43
C ASN A 181 6.89 -8.09 10.09
N ARG A 182 6.94 -8.41 11.39
CA ARG A 182 5.79 -8.84 12.20
C ARG A 182 4.63 -7.86 12.10
N GLY A 183 3.43 -8.38 11.84
CA GLY A 183 2.23 -7.56 11.70
C GLY A 183 2.11 -6.87 10.34
N ARG A 184 3.04 -7.16 9.42
CA ARG A 184 3.13 -6.58 8.08
C ARG A 184 3.29 -7.67 7.04
N GLY A 185 4.50 -8.18 6.87
CA GLY A 185 4.83 -9.13 5.81
C GLY A 185 4.37 -10.55 6.06
N ASP A 186 3.88 -10.87 7.25
CA ASP A 186 3.72 -12.24 7.74
C ASP A 186 2.30 -12.55 8.20
N MET A 187 1.29 -11.83 7.70
CA MET A 187 -0.09 -11.98 8.17
C MET A 187 -0.75 -13.23 7.62
N ILE A 188 -1.47 -13.94 8.47
CA ILE A 188 -2.20 -15.16 8.10
C ILE A 188 -3.56 -15.24 8.81
N SER A 189 -4.52 -15.90 8.15
CA SER A 189 -5.88 -16.09 8.62
C SER A 189 -6.46 -17.43 8.14
N PHE A 190 -7.41 -17.98 8.89
CA PHE A 190 -8.18 -19.18 8.52
C PHE A 190 -9.66 -18.90 8.24
N ASP A 191 -10.13 -17.70 8.57
CA ASP A 191 -11.53 -17.30 8.45
C ASP A 191 -11.70 -15.96 7.71
N GLU A 192 -10.59 -15.31 7.34
CA GLU A 192 -10.51 -13.98 6.72
C GLU A 192 -11.09 -12.84 7.56
N SER A 193 -11.29 -13.08 8.86
CA SER A 193 -11.79 -12.10 9.82
C SER A 193 -10.84 -11.91 11.01
N THR A 194 -10.10 -12.95 11.36
CA THR A 194 -9.09 -12.97 12.42
C THR A 194 -7.73 -13.12 11.78
N TRP A 195 -6.87 -12.12 11.97
CA TRP A 195 -5.52 -12.08 11.41
C TRP A 195 -4.49 -12.08 12.53
N PHE A 196 -3.38 -12.79 12.30
CA PHE A 196 -2.24 -12.80 13.22
C PHE A 196 -0.92 -12.81 12.44
N SER A 197 0.11 -12.24 13.05
CA SER A 197 1.50 -12.40 12.60
C SER A 197 1.91 -13.85 12.76
N LEU A 198 2.38 -14.49 11.69
CA LEU A 198 2.85 -15.86 11.73
C LEU A 198 4.00 -16.02 12.73
N ALA A 199 4.93 -15.07 12.75
CA ALA A 199 6.11 -15.13 13.60
C ALA A 199 5.79 -14.84 15.08
N ASP A 200 4.74 -14.07 15.39
CA ASP A 200 4.23 -13.91 16.76
C ASP A 200 3.56 -15.18 17.26
N ALA A 201 2.87 -15.87 16.36
CA ALA A 201 2.19 -17.10 16.69
C ALA A 201 3.22 -18.24 16.85
N ASN A 202 4.15 -18.38 15.90
CA ASN A 202 5.24 -19.33 15.93
C ASN A 202 6.57 -18.64 15.60
N PRO A 203 7.42 -18.34 16.61
CA PRO A 203 8.70 -17.67 16.40
C PRO A 203 9.71 -18.41 15.51
N ASP A 204 9.53 -19.72 15.28
CA ASP A 204 10.38 -20.48 14.34
C ASP A 204 9.99 -20.22 12.87
N LEU A 205 8.82 -19.62 12.63
CA LEU A 205 8.29 -19.25 11.33
C LEU A 205 8.42 -17.73 11.11
N ASP A 206 9.64 -17.23 11.21
CA ASP A 206 9.98 -15.81 11.15
C ASP A 206 10.22 -15.33 9.71
N TYR A 207 9.21 -15.42 8.85
CA TYR A 207 9.31 -15.14 7.41
C TYR A 207 8.28 -14.11 6.94
N ASN A 208 8.59 -13.38 5.86
CA ASN A 208 7.61 -12.61 5.10
C ASN A 208 7.08 -13.42 3.93
N TRP A 209 5.79 -13.28 3.63
CA TRP A 209 5.19 -13.85 2.44
C TRP A 209 5.75 -13.19 1.17
N ASN A 210 6.09 -13.99 0.16
CA ASN A 210 6.51 -13.48 -1.15
C ASN A 210 5.30 -12.94 -1.93
N ILE A 211 4.89 -11.74 -1.56
CA ILE A 211 3.72 -11.02 -2.07
C ILE A 211 4.10 -9.58 -2.32
N GLN A 212 3.91 -9.14 -3.56
CA GLN A 212 4.28 -7.79 -3.97
C GLN A 212 3.21 -7.20 -4.87
N PHE A 213 3.03 -5.89 -4.81
CA PHE A 213 2.17 -5.18 -5.75
C PHE A 213 2.89 -4.02 -6.40
N LEU A 214 2.51 -3.71 -7.65
CA LEU A 214 3.05 -2.60 -8.40
C LEU A 214 2.18 -1.36 -8.17
N ALA A 215 2.71 -0.40 -7.42
CA ALA A 215 2.18 0.95 -7.34
C ALA A 215 2.65 1.72 -8.58
N THR A 216 1.70 2.13 -9.40
CA THR A 216 1.97 2.94 -10.59
C THR A 216 1.49 4.35 -10.31
N GLY A 217 2.37 5.33 -10.51
CA GLY A 217 2.08 6.74 -10.26
C GLY A 217 0.74 7.15 -10.86
N ASN A 218 -0.03 7.98 -10.15
CA ASN A 218 -1.24 8.54 -10.73
C ASN A 218 -0.89 9.49 -11.89
N THR A 219 -0.73 8.96 -13.11
CA THR A 219 -0.31 9.73 -14.30
C THR A 219 -1.36 10.73 -14.80
N THR A 220 -2.44 10.96 -14.05
CA THR A 220 -3.39 12.03 -14.37
C THR A 220 -2.65 13.36 -14.24
N PRO A 221 -2.44 14.10 -15.35
CA PRO A 221 -1.76 15.39 -15.27
C PRO A 221 -2.51 16.29 -14.30
N VAL A 222 -1.79 16.84 -13.33
CA VAL A 222 -2.32 17.90 -12.48
C VAL A 222 -2.21 19.19 -13.28
N THR A 223 -3.29 19.95 -13.34
CA THR A 223 -3.28 21.30 -13.91
C THR A 223 -3.92 22.23 -12.90
N ALA A 224 -3.14 23.17 -12.38
CA ALA A 224 -3.63 24.19 -11.47
C ALA A 224 -4.27 25.32 -12.27
N ASP A 225 -5.48 25.72 -11.90
CA ASP A 225 -6.09 26.96 -12.40
C ASP A 225 -7.13 27.45 -11.39
N PHE A 226 -7.42 28.74 -11.44
CA PHE A 226 -8.42 29.37 -10.60
C PHE A 226 -8.96 30.67 -11.19
N SER A 227 -10.06 31.14 -10.62
CA SER A 227 -10.59 32.47 -10.88
C SER A 227 -10.94 33.18 -9.59
N ALA A 228 -11.00 34.52 -9.64
CA ALA A 228 -11.52 35.36 -8.58
C ALA A 228 -12.91 35.91 -8.94
N SER A 229 -13.76 36.10 -7.95
CA SER A 229 -15.06 36.77 -8.13
C SER A 229 -14.91 38.20 -8.66
N GLN A 230 -13.85 38.89 -8.24
CA GLN A 230 -13.46 40.23 -8.66
C GLN A 230 -11.93 40.36 -8.60
N THR A 231 -11.33 41.09 -9.54
CA THR A 231 -9.90 41.41 -9.56
C THR A 231 -9.60 42.87 -9.26
N SER A 232 -10.64 43.71 -9.18
CA SER A 232 -10.53 45.11 -8.75
C SER A 232 -11.57 45.36 -7.67
N ILE A 233 -11.09 45.70 -6.47
CA ILE A 233 -11.89 45.91 -5.27
C ILE A 233 -11.41 47.16 -4.53
N THR A 234 -12.14 47.56 -3.49
CA THR A 234 -11.72 48.60 -2.54
C THR A 234 -11.19 47.99 -1.26
N ALA A 235 -10.31 48.71 -0.56
CA ALA A 235 -9.76 48.27 0.71
C ALA A 235 -10.88 47.89 1.71
N GLY A 236 -10.76 46.69 2.30
CA GLY A 236 -11.72 46.10 3.24
C GLY A 236 -12.71 45.11 2.59
N GLU A 237 -12.76 45.02 1.26
CA GLU A 237 -13.62 44.05 0.57
C GLU A 237 -13.01 42.64 0.55
N SER A 238 -13.88 41.65 0.31
CA SER A 238 -13.50 40.24 0.24
C SER A 238 -13.71 39.67 -1.15
N VAL A 239 -12.75 38.86 -1.60
CA VAL A 239 -12.77 38.14 -2.88
C VAL A 239 -12.97 36.66 -2.61
N THR A 240 -13.86 36.02 -3.36
CA THR A 240 -14.00 34.56 -3.35
C THR A 240 -13.24 33.98 -4.52
N PHE A 241 -12.38 33.01 -4.24
CA PHE A 241 -11.62 32.29 -5.26
C PHE A 241 -12.29 30.96 -5.58
N THR A 242 -12.43 30.67 -6.87
CA THR A 242 -12.97 29.41 -7.38
C THR A 242 -11.84 28.60 -7.98
N ASN A 243 -11.64 27.39 -7.49
CA ASN A 243 -10.68 26.44 -8.03
C ASN A 243 -11.18 25.83 -9.34
N LEU A 244 -10.36 25.89 -10.38
CA LEU A 244 -10.61 25.32 -11.72
C LEU A 244 -9.62 24.19 -12.05
N SER A 245 -8.82 23.77 -11.07
CA SER A 245 -7.78 22.76 -11.24
C SER A 245 -8.36 21.40 -11.61
N SER A 246 -7.59 20.60 -12.34
CA SER A 246 -7.93 19.22 -12.70
C SER A 246 -6.85 18.26 -12.23
N GLY A 247 -7.22 16.99 -12.00
CA GLY A 247 -6.29 15.94 -11.60
C GLY A 247 -5.79 16.01 -10.14
N ALA A 248 -6.26 16.97 -9.33
CA ALA A 248 -5.81 17.20 -7.95
C ALA A 248 -6.86 16.79 -6.89
N ASP A 249 -6.38 16.30 -5.74
CA ASP A 249 -7.16 15.94 -4.54
C ASP A 249 -6.96 16.91 -3.36
N SER A 250 -5.94 17.76 -3.43
CA SER A 250 -5.56 18.69 -2.37
C SER A 250 -5.06 20.02 -2.92
N TYR A 251 -5.26 21.09 -2.13
CA TYR A 251 -5.04 22.48 -2.55
C TYR A 251 -4.34 23.27 -1.45
N THR A 252 -3.35 24.06 -1.83
CA THR A 252 -2.73 25.05 -0.94
C THR A 252 -2.71 26.40 -1.64
N TRP A 253 -3.28 27.40 -0.98
CA TRP A 253 -3.35 28.77 -1.48
C TRP A 253 -2.39 29.67 -0.73
N ALA A 254 -1.86 30.66 -1.44
CA ALA A 254 -1.16 31.81 -0.88
C ALA A 254 -1.75 33.11 -1.44
N PHE A 255 -2.11 34.02 -0.54
CA PHE A 255 -2.70 35.32 -0.86
C PHE A 255 -1.80 36.42 -0.34
N GLU A 256 -1.01 37.05 -1.21
CA GLU A 256 -0.17 38.18 -0.82
C GLU A 256 -1.07 39.33 -0.33
N GLY A 257 -0.81 39.88 0.86
CA GLY A 257 -1.63 40.97 1.43
C GLY A 257 -3.07 40.62 1.81
N GLY A 258 -3.50 39.37 1.60
CA GLY A 258 -4.83 38.87 1.94
C GLY A 258 -4.93 38.32 3.37
N SER A 259 -6.14 38.32 3.92
CA SER A 259 -6.48 37.71 5.20
C SER A 259 -7.63 36.72 5.03
N PRO A 260 -7.42 35.40 5.24
CA PRO A 260 -6.17 34.77 5.63
C PRO A 260 -5.11 34.80 4.50
N SER A 261 -3.82 34.75 4.85
CA SER A 261 -2.72 34.77 3.88
C SER A 261 -2.45 33.41 3.23
N ILE A 262 -2.97 32.33 3.82
CA ILE A 262 -2.91 30.96 3.31
C ILE A 262 -4.24 30.24 3.53
N SER A 263 -4.57 29.26 2.70
CA SER A 263 -5.75 28.41 2.89
C SER A 263 -5.55 27.03 2.29
N SER A 264 -6.19 26.01 2.84
CA SER A 264 -6.31 24.67 2.27
C SER A 264 -7.73 24.34 1.78
N GLN A 265 -8.64 25.32 1.82
CA GLN A 265 -10.01 25.16 1.33
C GLN A 265 -10.02 25.09 -0.20
N GLN A 266 -10.95 24.31 -0.76
CA GLN A 266 -11.11 24.24 -2.21
C GLN A 266 -11.47 25.61 -2.82
N ASN A 267 -12.40 26.35 -2.20
CA ASN A 267 -12.84 27.67 -2.68
C ASN A 267 -12.81 28.68 -1.52
N PRO A 268 -11.67 29.33 -1.23
CA PRO A 268 -11.54 30.24 -0.10
C PRO A 268 -12.11 31.64 -0.37
N THR A 269 -12.52 32.34 0.69
CA THR A 269 -12.82 33.77 0.69
C THR A 269 -11.75 34.53 1.47
N VAL A 270 -11.23 35.62 0.89
CA VAL A 270 -10.08 36.37 1.42
C VAL A 270 -10.37 37.86 1.41
N THR A 271 -10.11 38.53 2.53
CA THR A 271 -10.27 39.99 2.67
C THR A 271 -8.95 40.71 2.42
N TYR A 272 -8.98 41.81 1.65
CA TYR A 272 -7.80 42.65 1.41
C TYR A 272 -8.00 44.03 2.04
N ASN A 273 -7.26 44.32 3.11
CA ASN A 273 -7.46 45.54 3.91
C ASN A 273 -6.61 46.74 3.46
N ASN A 274 -5.61 46.52 2.60
CA ASN A 274 -4.65 47.54 2.20
C ASN A 274 -4.70 47.74 0.68
N GLU A 275 -4.51 48.98 0.24
CA GLU A 275 -4.35 49.32 -1.17
C GLU A 275 -3.08 48.70 -1.75
N GLY A 276 -3.12 48.34 -3.04
CA GLY A 276 -1.98 47.74 -3.74
C GLY A 276 -2.40 46.74 -4.83
N THR A 277 -1.39 46.14 -5.47
CA THR A 277 -1.57 44.96 -6.32
C THR A 277 -0.98 43.75 -5.62
N PHE A 278 -1.67 42.61 -5.73
CA PHE A 278 -1.33 41.41 -4.96
C PHE A 278 -1.32 40.17 -5.84
N ASN A 279 -0.29 39.35 -5.65
CA ASN A 279 -0.18 38.04 -6.28
C ASN A 279 -1.08 37.02 -5.57
N VAL A 280 -1.54 36.03 -6.33
CA VAL A 280 -2.26 34.87 -5.80
C VAL A 280 -1.66 33.61 -6.39
N SER A 281 -1.39 32.61 -5.54
CA SER A 281 -0.89 31.31 -5.96
C SER A 281 -1.77 30.17 -5.45
N LEU A 282 -1.97 29.19 -6.32
CA LEU A 282 -2.62 27.92 -6.01
C LEU A 282 -1.65 26.79 -6.36
N THR A 283 -1.30 25.97 -5.37
CA THR A 283 -0.70 24.66 -5.58
C THR A 283 -1.81 23.61 -5.56
N ALA A 284 -2.02 22.92 -6.68
CA ALA A 284 -2.91 21.78 -6.79
C ALA A 284 -2.06 20.49 -6.79
N LYS A 285 -2.47 19.47 -6.03
CA LYS A 285 -1.68 18.25 -5.82
C LYS A 285 -2.53 16.99 -5.86
N SER A 286 -1.95 15.88 -6.32
CA SER A 286 -2.47 14.52 -6.24
C SER A 286 -1.31 13.55 -6.11
N GLY A 287 -1.18 12.92 -4.95
CA GLY A 287 -0.02 12.07 -4.63
C GLY A 287 1.30 12.83 -4.75
N THR A 288 2.20 12.36 -5.61
CA THR A 288 3.48 13.03 -5.92
C THR A 288 3.39 14.06 -7.04
N ASN A 289 2.28 14.13 -7.77
CA ASN A 289 2.11 15.08 -8.86
C ASN A 289 1.54 16.40 -8.33
N GLU A 290 2.12 17.51 -8.76
CA GLU A 290 1.66 18.84 -8.39
C GLU A 290 1.83 19.81 -9.56
N ASP A 291 0.98 20.82 -9.58
CA ASP A 291 1.11 21.97 -10.47
C ASP A 291 0.84 23.25 -9.67
N VAL A 292 1.46 24.34 -10.09
CA VAL A 292 1.38 25.63 -9.41
C VAL A 292 0.96 26.69 -10.39
N GLU A 293 -0.20 27.28 -10.15
CA GLU A 293 -0.65 28.46 -10.86
C GLU A 293 -0.32 29.70 -10.02
N LEU A 294 0.41 30.64 -10.60
CA LEU A 294 0.72 31.94 -10.02
C LEU A 294 0.17 33.03 -10.94
N LYS A 295 -0.80 33.79 -10.44
CA LYS A 295 -1.31 34.98 -11.13
C LYS A 295 -0.68 36.22 -10.50
N THR A 296 0.22 36.87 -11.23
CA THR A 296 0.92 38.06 -10.78
C THR A 296 0.04 39.30 -10.87
N ASP A 297 0.10 40.19 -9.88
CA ASP A 297 -0.71 41.42 -9.79
C ASP A 297 -2.21 41.16 -10.02
N TYR A 298 -2.70 40.00 -9.57
CA TYR A 298 -4.03 39.50 -9.94
C TYR A 298 -5.17 40.25 -9.27
N ILE A 299 -4.96 40.71 -8.03
CA ILE A 299 -5.94 41.52 -7.28
C ILE A 299 -5.40 42.94 -7.15
N THR A 300 -6.17 43.92 -7.61
CA THR A 300 -5.92 45.35 -7.44
C THR A 300 -6.90 45.91 -6.41
N VAL A 301 -6.36 46.54 -5.37
CA VAL A 301 -7.13 47.15 -4.28
C VAL A 301 -6.95 48.66 -4.36
N GLY A 302 -8.03 49.35 -4.72
CA GLY A 302 -8.12 50.80 -4.71
C GLY A 302 -8.55 51.34 -3.35
N SER A 303 -8.49 52.66 -3.21
CA SER A 303 -8.93 53.35 -2.01
C SER A 303 -10.40 53.08 -1.73
N SER A 304 -10.73 52.86 -0.45
CA SER A 304 -12.12 52.88 -0.01
C SER A 304 -12.64 54.30 -0.25
N GLY A 305 -13.53 54.48 -1.23
CA GLY A 305 -14.20 55.76 -1.45
C GLY A 305 -14.95 56.15 -0.17
N GLY A 306 -14.34 56.98 0.66
CA GLY A 306 -15.01 57.60 1.79
C GLY A 306 -16.04 58.61 1.29
N PRO A 307 -17.21 58.73 1.94
CA PRO A 307 -18.23 59.73 1.60
C PRO A 307 -17.73 61.17 1.74
#